data_AF-A0A1H3X7A0-F1
#
_entry.id   AF-A0A1H3X7A0-F1
#
_cell.length_a   1.000
_cell.length_b   1.000
_cell.length_c   1.000
_cell.angle_alpha   90.00
_cell.angle_beta   90.00
_cell.angle_gamma   90.00
#
_symmetry.space_group_name_H-M   'P 1'
#
loop_
_entity.id
_entity.type
_entity.pdbx_description
1 polymer ?
#
loop_
_entity_poly.entity_id
_entity_poly.type
_entity_poly.pdbx_seq_one_letter_code
_entity_poly.pdbx_strand_id
1 'polypeptide(L)'
;MKITTNTLHIITIALWLTLCSAIPAMAVQSGCRQAADRWILQLNDPKNTELFQRYADNNCQFSGKWVKRSEDNTSKPQRERMCQDLVLLWSYKNCIYFRDVINPEAYEPCKAWSREMHQHCMDNDVQWFP
;
A
#
# COMPACT_ATOMS: atom_id res chain seq x y z
N MET A 1 -18.19 -69.41 -37.61
CA MET A 1 -18.40 -68.28 -38.55
C MET A 1 -18.50 -67.00 -37.74
N LYS A 2 -17.48 -66.13 -37.82
CA LYS A 2 -17.50 -64.82 -37.16
C LYS A 2 -17.72 -63.75 -38.23
N ILE A 3 -18.72 -62.91 -37.96
CA ILE A 3 -19.22 -61.84 -38.81
C ILE A 3 -18.34 -60.59 -38.63
N THR A 4 -18.31 -59.86 -39.73
CA THR A 4 -17.61 -58.65 -40.15
C THR A 4 -17.64 -57.41 -39.25
N THR A 5 -16.47 -56.78 -39.18
CA THR A 5 -16.12 -55.39 -39.56
C THR A 5 -16.95 -54.16 -39.12
N ASN A 6 -16.16 -53.15 -38.71
CA ASN A 6 -16.36 -51.69 -38.79
C ASN A 6 -17.39 -51.05 -37.85
N THR A 7 -16.96 -50.01 -37.12
CA THR A 7 -17.34 -48.60 -37.40
C THR A 7 -16.51 -47.66 -36.51
N LEU A 8 -15.79 -46.76 -37.18
CA LEU A 8 -15.11 -45.58 -36.65
C LEU A 8 -16.17 -44.53 -36.22
N HIS A 9 -15.73 -43.49 -35.51
CA HIS A 9 -16.47 -42.27 -35.09
C HIS A 9 -17.10 -42.37 -33.69
N ILE A 10 -16.58 -41.58 -32.74
CA ILE A 10 -17.11 -40.24 -32.44
C ILE A 10 -16.15 -39.55 -31.47
N ILE A 11 -15.68 -38.39 -31.92
CA ILE A 11 -14.97 -37.37 -31.15
C ILE A 11 -16.00 -36.73 -30.21
N THR A 12 -15.80 -36.82 -28.90
CA THR A 12 -16.46 -35.92 -27.94
C THR A 12 -15.58 -35.76 -26.69
N ILE A 13 -14.43 -35.12 -26.84
CA ILE A 13 -13.71 -34.58 -25.69
C ILE A 13 -14.39 -33.25 -25.36
N ALA A 14 -15.33 -33.32 -24.42
CA ALA A 14 -16.03 -32.19 -23.89
C ALA A 14 -15.03 -31.18 -23.32
N LEU A 15 -15.12 -29.99 -23.87
CA LEU A 15 -14.43 -28.76 -23.53
C LEU A 15 -14.80 -28.36 -22.09
N TRP A 16 -14.05 -28.83 -21.09
CA TRP A 16 -14.14 -28.27 -19.73
C TRP A 16 -13.45 -26.91 -19.73
N LEU A 17 -14.21 -25.90 -20.14
CA LEU A 17 -14.03 -24.50 -19.85
C LEU A 17 -13.93 -24.31 -18.34
N THR A 18 -12.73 -24.46 -17.78
CA THR A 18 -12.41 -23.84 -16.50
C THR A 18 -12.21 -22.36 -16.80
N LEU A 19 -13.31 -21.61 -16.75
CA LEU A 19 -13.25 -20.18 -16.48
C LEU A 19 -12.59 -20.02 -15.11
N CYS A 20 -11.26 -19.96 -15.08
CA CYS A 20 -10.59 -19.13 -14.09
C CYS A 20 -11.03 -17.70 -14.40
N SER A 21 -12.17 -17.31 -13.83
CA SER A 21 -12.47 -15.90 -13.63
C SER A 21 -11.27 -15.35 -12.89
N ALA A 22 -10.40 -14.64 -13.61
CA ALA A 22 -9.41 -13.78 -13.01
C ALA A 22 -10.21 -12.74 -12.23
N ILE A 23 -10.50 -13.06 -10.96
CA ILE A 23 -10.83 -12.05 -9.97
C ILE A 23 -9.65 -11.10 -10.08
N PRO A 24 -9.84 -9.85 -10.52
CA PRO A 24 -8.74 -8.90 -10.53
C PRO A 24 -8.23 -8.93 -9.10
N ALA A 25 -6.97 -9.33 -8.91
CA ALA A 25 -6.34 -9.29 -7.61
C ALA A 25 -6.50 -7.85 -7.15
N MET A 26 -7.46 -7.60 -6.26
CA MET A 26 -7.66 -6.29 -5.69
C MET A 26 -6.30 -5.94 -5.11
N ALA A 27 -5.64 -4.93 -5.67
CA ALA A 27 -4.31 -4.54 -5.24
C ALA A 27 -4.40 -4.33 -3.74
N VAL A 28 -3.75 -5.21 -2.97
CA VAL A 28 -3.79 -5.14 -1.51
C VAL A 28 -3.13 -3.81 -1.16
N GLN A 29 -3.94 -2.90 -0.62
CA GLN A 29 -3.48 -1.58 -0.22
C GLN A 29 -2.40 -1.75 0.87
N SER A 30 -1.28 -1.03 0.78
CA SER A 30 -0.18 -1.18 1.75
C SER A 30 -0.62 -0.81 3.16
N GLY A 31 0.07 -1.36 4.17
CA GLY A 31 -0.18 -1.04 5.57
C GLY A 31 -0.10 0.47 5.84
N CYS A 32 0.84 1.16 5.20
CA CYS A 32 0.98 2.62 5.25
C CYS A 32 -0.28 3.36 4.82
N ARG A 33 -0.86 2.94 3.69
CA ARG A 33 -2.05 3.61 3.15
C ARG A 33 -3.30 3.24 3.94
N GLN A 34 -3.45 2.00 4.38
CA GLN A 34 -4.53 1.60 5.30
C GLN A 34 -4.48 2.42 6.60
N ALA A 35 -3.30 2.66 7.14
CA ALA A 35 -3.11 3.49 8.33
C ALA A 35 -3.52 4.95 8.10
N ALA A 36 -3.24 5.50 6.91
CA ALA A 36 -3.70 6.83 6.55
C ALA A 36 -5.22 6.91 6.42
N ASP A 37 -5.83 5.94 5.73
CA ASP A 37 -7.28 5.94 5.51
C ASP A 37 -8.06 5.88 6.83
N ARG A 38 -7.55 5.21 7.87
CA ARG A 38 -8.18 5.20 9.20
C ARG A 38 -8.43 6.60 9.74
N TRP A 39 -7.45 7.49 9.67
CA TRP A 39 -7.61 8.83 10.23
C TRP A 39 -8.30 9.80 9.27
N ILE A 40 -8.10 9.62 7.96
CA ILE A 40 -8.80 10.43 6.94
C ILE A 40 -10.31 10.25 7.09
N LEU A 41 -10.77 9.02 7.32
CA LEU A 41 -12.19 8.73 7.58
C LEU A 41 -12.68 9.36 8.89
N GLN A 42 -11.84 9.39 9.94
CA GLN A 42 -12.19 9.97 11.23
C GLN A 42 -12.37 11.49 11.18
N LEU A 43 -11.68 12.19 10.29
CA LEU A 43 -11.81 13.64 10.15
C LEU A 43 -13.17 14.08 9.63
N ASN A 44 -13.91 13.20 8.94
CA ASN A 44 -15.21 13.52 8.35
C ASN A 44 -15.18 14.84 7.54
N ASP A 45 -14.13 15.05 6.75
CA ASP A 45 -13.91 16.24 5.93
C ASP A 45 -14.03 15.87 4.42
N PRO A 46 -15.26 15.77 3.89
CA PRO A 46 -15.47 15.35 2.51
C PRO A 46 -14.88 16.34 1.49
N LYS A 47 -14.69 17.61 1.87
CA LYS A 47 -14.12 18.64 0.99
C LYS A 47 -12.64 18.37 0.70
N ASN A 48 -11.88 17.94 1.70
CA ASN A 48 -10.43 17.76 1.60
C ASN A 48 -9.99 16.28 1.57
N THR A 49 -10.92 15.32 1.64
CA THR A 49 -10.62 13.88 1.66
C THR A 49 -9.69 13.46 0.52
N GLU A 50 -9.97 13.83 -0.72
CA GLU A 50 -9.14 13.46 -1.88
C GLU A 50 -7.71 14.03 -1.76
N LEU A 51 -7.58 15.25 -1.24
CA LEU A 51 -6.28 15.87 -1.00
C LEU A 51 -5.48 15.07 0.04
N PHE A 52 -6.09 14.71 1.17
CA PHE A 52 -5.42 13.90 2.19
C PHE A 52 -5.00 12.53 1.66
N GLN A 53 -5.85 11.88 0.87
CA GLN A 53 -5.55 10.59 0.23
C GLN A 53 -4.35 10.70 -0.72
N ARG A 54 -4.29 11.76 -1.54
CA ARG A 54 -3.15 12.01 -2.43
C ARG A 54 -1.85 12.23 -1.67
N TYR A 55 -1.89 12.97 -0.57
CA TYR A 55 -0.72 13.14 0.29
C TYR A 55 -0.31 11.81 0.93
N ALA A 56 -1.28 11.02 1.40
CA ALA A 56 -1.01 9.68 1.94
C ALA A 56 -0.28 8.79 0.93
N ASP A 57 -0.77 8.72 -0.31
CA ASP A 57 -0.13 7.96 -1.40
C ASP A 57 1.31 8.40 -1.64
N ASN A 58 1.52 9.71 -1.80
CA ASN A 58 2.83 10.28 -2.08
C ASN A 58 3.83 10.00 -0.94
N ASN A 59 3.40 10.15 0.31
CA ASN A 59 4.25 9.93 1.47
C ASN A 59 4.57 8.44 1.67
N CYS A 60 3.57 7.56 1.48
CA CYS A 60 3.78 6.11 1.56
C CYS A 60 4.75 5.65 0.48
N GLN A 61 4.55 6.08 -0.77
CA GLN A 61 5.44 5.72 -1.87
C GLN A 61 6.85 6.32 -1.71
N PHE A 62 6.96 7.56 -1.28
CA PHE A 62 8.25 8.21 -1.05
C PHE A 62 9.02 7.51 0.07
N SER A 63 8.36 7.23 1.19
CA SER A 63 8.97 6.55 2.33
C SER A 63 9.37 5.11 1.97
N GLY A 64 8.51 4.37 1.26
CA GLY A 64 8.81 3.01 0.79
C GLY A 64 10.10 2.95 -0.04
N LYS A 65 10.32 3.91 -0.94
CA LYS A 65 11.57 4.01 -1.71
C LYS A 65 12.81 4.19 -0.83
N TRP A 66 12.71 4.96 0.25
CA TRP A 66 13.82 5.17 1.18
C TRP A 66 14.07 3.96 2.07
N VAL A 67 13.01 3.39 2.65
CA VAL A 67 13.11 2.21 3.50
C VAL A 67 13.70 1.04 2.70
N LYS A 68 13.22 0.79 1.48
CA LYS A 68 13.79 -0.23 0.58
C LYS A 68 15.26 0.01 0.26
N ARG A 69 15.67 1.25 -0.02
CA ARG A 69 17.09 1.57 -0.23
C ARG A 69 17.95 1.28 1.00
N SER A 70 17.35 1.34 2.19
CA SER A 70 18.08 1.07 3.43
C SER A 70 18.32 -0.42 3.71
N GLU A 71 17.49 -1.29 3.15
CA GLU A 71 17.57 -2.75 3.31
C GLU A 71 18.88 -3.32 2.77
N ASP A 72 19.37 -2.77 1.64
CA ASP A 72 20.44 -3.42 0.88
C ASP A 72 21.85 -3.26 1.45
N ASN A 73 22.14 -2.34 2.39
CA ASN A 73 23.47 -2.19 3.03
C ASN A 73 23.58 -1.04 4.08
N THR A 74 22.49 -0.61 4.72
CA THR A 74 22.55 0.56 5.62
C THR A 74 22.84 0.18 7.07
N SER A 75 23.89 0.76 7.66
CA SER A 75 24.16 0.63 9.10
C SER A 75 23.01 1.15 9.97
N LYS A 76 22.80 0.58 11.16
CA LYS A 76 21.74 1.02 12.09
C LYS A 76 21.73 2.55 12.34
N PRO A 77 22.88 3.21 12.61
CA PRO A 77 22.88 4.66 12.82
C PRO A 77 22.50 5.48 11.57
N GLN A 78 22.79 4.96 10.38
CA GLN A 78 22.42 5.61 9.13
C GLN A 78 20.92 5.42 8.83
N ARG A 79 20.36 4.25 9.15
CA ARG A 79 18.92 4.00 9.05
C ARG A 79 18.14 4.90 10.02
N GLU A 80 18.60 5.02 11.28
CA GLU A 80 18.02 5.94 12.27
C GLU A 80 17.92 7.37 11.75
N ARG A 81 19.02 7.91 11.20
CA ARG A 81 19.02 9.25 10.58
C ARG A 81 18.05 9.35 9.41
N MET A 82 18.04 8.35 8.53
CA MET A 82 17.13 8.34 7.38
C MET A 82 15.66 8.30 7.81
N CYS A 83 15.28 7.43 8.77
CA CYS A 83 13.93 7.37 9.28
C CYS A 83 13.52 8.68 9.96
N GLN A 84 14.41 9.28 10.75
CA GLN A 84 14.17 10.58 11.38
C GLN A 84 14.00 11.70 10.33
N ASP A 85 14.94 11.84 9.41
CA ASP A 85 15.01 12.99 8.51
C ASP A 85 14.07 12.89 7.32
N LEU A 86 13.93 11.69 6.73
CA LEU A 86 13.21 11.48 5.47
C LEU A 86 11.80 10.97 5.65
N VAL A 87 11.53 10.21 6.72
CA VAL A 87 10.18 9.70 6.99
C VAL A 87 9.49 10.63 8.00
N LEU A 88 10.04 10.76 9.20
CA LEU A 88 9.37 11.52 10.27
C LEU A 88 9.28 13.01 9.94
N LEU A 89 10.40 13.69 9.66
CA LEU A 89 10.37 15.14 9.43
C LEU A 89 9.57 15.53 8.18
N TRP A 90 9.68 14.78 7.08
CA TRP A 90 8.92 15.09 5.85
C TRP A 90 7.42 14.84 6.02
N SER A 91 7.01 13.70 6.57
CA SER A 91 5.59 13.44 6.80
C SER A 91 5.00 14.40 7.86
N TYR A 92 5.78 14.77 8.88
CA TYR A 92 5.37 15.78 9.86
C TYR A 92 5.19 17.18 9.28
N LYS A 93 6.02 17.59 8.30
CA LYS A 93 5.82 18.87 7.57
C LYS A 93 4.44 18.92 6.89
N ASN A 94 3.97 17.80 6.34
CA ASN A 94 2.62 17.74 5.77
C ASN A 94 1.54 17.93 6.82
N CYS A 95 1.73 17.39 8.04
CA CYS A 95 0.80 17.60 9.14
C CYS A 95 0.72 19.08 9.57
N ILE A 96 1.85 19.79 9.59
CA ILE A 96 1.88 21.24 9.82
C ILE A 96 1.12 21.99 8.71
N TYR A 97 1.38 21.64 7.45
CA TYR A 97 0.66 22.24 6.32
C TYR A 97 -0.86 22.01 6.43
N PHE A 98 -1.30 20.80 6.78
CA PHE A 98 -2.71 20.53 6.98
C PHE A 98 -3.28 21.40 8.10
N ARG A 99 -2.56 21.51 9.23
CA ARG A 99 -2.98 22.33 10.35
C ARG A 99 -3.20 23.79 9.97
N ASP A 100 -2.22 24.36 9.27
CA ASP A 100 -2.13 25.80 9.04
C ASP A 100 -2.94 26.26 7.81
N VAL A 101 -3.23 25.36 6.87
CA VAL A 101 -3.77 25.74 5.55
C VAL A 101 -5.05 24.99 5.17
N ILE A 102 -5.25 23.74 5.61
CA ILE A 102 -6.32 22.87 5.08
C ILE A 102 -7.40 22.63 6.13
N ASN A 103 -7.05 21.94 7.21
CA ASN A 103 -7.93 21.57 8.30
C ASN A 103 -7.09 21.41 9.59
N PRO A 104 -7.29 22.26 10.62
CA PRO A 104 -6.54 22.20 11.88
C PRO A 104 -6.69 20.86 12.60
N GLU A 105 -7.85 20.19 12.47
CA GLU A 105 -8.13 18.91 13.13
C GLU A 105 -7.33 17.75 12.53
N ALA A 106 -6.79 17.91 11.32
CA ALA A 106 -5.95 16.89 10.67
C ALA A 106 -4.57 16.72 11.33
N TYR A 107 -4.12 17.67 12.15
CA TYR A 107 -2.76 17.70 12.68
C TYR A 107 -2.42 16.48 13.55
N GLU A 108 -3.20 16.25 14.61
CA GLU A 108 -2.95 15.16 15.55
C GLU A 108 -3.05 13.77 14.90
N PRO A 109 -4.09 13.44 14.11
CA PRO A 109 -4.14 12.17 13.40
C PRO A 109 -2.99 11.99 12.40
N CYS A 110 -2.67 13.02 11.61
CA CYS A 110 -1.53 12.97 10.68
C CYS A 110 -0.20 12.75 11.43
N LYS A 111 -0.01 13.42 12.57
CA LYS A 111 1.18 13.27 13.42
C LYS A 111 1.28 11.87 14.03
N ALA A 112 0.15 11.25 14.40
CA ALA A 112 0.14 9.87 14.85
C ALA A 112 0.58 8.92 13.72
N TRP A 113 0.04 9.12 12.51
CA TRP A 113 0.41 8.35 11.33
C TRP A 113 1.89 8.54 10.94
N SER A 114 2.44 9.75 10.98
CA SER A 114 3.87 9.96 10.70
C SER A 114 4.80 9.28 11.70
N ARG A 115 4.37 9.14 12.97
CA ARG A 115 5.07 8.35 13.99
C ARG A 115 4.96 6.85 13.73
N GLU A 116 3.82 6.36 13.26
CA GLU A 116 3.65 4.96 12.83
C GLU A 116 4.58 4.64 11.66
N MET A 117 4.62 5.50 10.63
CA MET A 117 5.59 5.36 9.53
C MET A 117 7.04 5.34 10.02
N HIS A 118 7.40 6.23 10.96
CA HIS A 118 8.73 6.23 11.54
C HIS A 118 9.06 4.90 12.24
N GLN A 119 8.12 4.36 13.01
CA GLN A 119 8.30 3.08 13.70
C GLN A 119 8.51 1.93 12.71
N HIS A 120 7.66 1.80 11.68
CA HIS A 120 7.84 0.76 10.65
C HIS A 120 9.16 0.92 9.88
N CYS A 121 9.61 2.16 9.63
CA CYS A 121 10.93 2.41 9.05
C CYS A 121 12.06 1.89 9.96
N MET A 122 11.97 2.17 11.26
CA MET A 122 12.95 1.73 12.26
C MET A 122 13.01 0.21 12.40
N ASP A 123 11.86 -0.45 12.25
CA ASP A 123 11.71 -1.90 12.27
C ASP A 123 12.11 -2.57 10.94
N ASN A 124 12.49 -1.78 9.92
CA ASN A 124 12.81 -2.25 8.57
C ASN A 124 11.65 -3.02 7.93
N ASP A 125 10.42 -2.63 8.23
CA ASP A 125 9.20 -3.25 7.71
C ASP A 125 8.88 -2.70 6.30
N VAL A 126 9.73 -3.09 5.34
CA VAL A 126 9.63 -2.62 3.95
C VAL A 126 8.26 -2.95 3.34
N GLN A 127 7.68 -4.10 3.69
CA GLN A 127 6.41 -4.60 3.13
C GLN A 127 5.18 -3.79 3.60
N TRP A 128 5.29 -3.10 4.74
CA TRP A 128 4.26 -2.18 5.19
C TRP A 128 4.15 -0.95 4.28
N PHE A 129 5.25 -0.57 3.62
CA PHE A 129 5.28 0.46 2.61
C PHE A 129 5.05 -0.15 1.20
N PRO A 130 4.36 0.55 0.28
CA PRO A 130 4.14 0.10 -1.09
C PRO A 130 5.36 0.28 -2.01
#